data_AF-A0A7V9MSP7-F1
#
_entry.id   AF-A0A7V9MSP7-F1
#
_cell.length_a   1.000
_cell.length_b   1.000
_cell.length_c   1.000
_cell.angle_alpha   90.00
_cell.angle_beta   90.00
_cell.angle_gamma   90.00
#
_symmetry.space_group_name_H-M   'P 1'
#
loop_
_entity.id
_entity.type
_entity.pdbx_description
1 polymer ?
#
loop_
_entity_poly.entity_id
_entity_poly.type
_entity_poly.pdbx_seq_one_letter_code
_entity_poly.pdbx_strand_id
1 'polypeptide(L)'
;MPEAQALFNQGHLAVVANVGTLVAPTTRADYFSGNAAVPPQLFSHADQSVQWQTSVPDQALRTGWGGRTADLLNSLNAGSPISLAISIAGTNTFEVGNLVIPYQLSSSGPIGFNGFSGTTNANIRLQAFKDLLAQPHHNLFEQAYADTVARAIADNDLVTTALSGVALQSIFPQTDLGNQLSMVARMIGGRSNLSMRRQIFFCSVDGYDTHGDQLSGQANLLTELSQALNAFYSATAELGVAQQVTTFTASDFGRTFLTNGSGSDHGWGNHQLVMGGGVVGARIYGTFPTLAVDGPDDTGEGRWIPTTAVDEYSATMASWFGLADSDLPTVFPNIGRFAQPNLGFLA
;
A
#
# COMPACT_ATOMS: atom_id res chain seq x y z
N MET A 1 -18.99 -3.66 8.84
CA MET A 1 -18.17 -2.44 8.71
C MET A 1 -19.05 -1.18 8.75
N PRO A 2 -19.62 -0.81 9.91
CA PRO A 2 -20.55 0.33 9.99
C PRO A 2 -19.91 1.68 9.62
N GLU A 3 -18.67 1.90 10.02
CA GLU A 3 -17.97 3.16 9.77
C GLU A 3 -17.59 3.32 8.28
N ALA A 4 -17.09 2.26 7.65
CA ALA A 4 -16.84 2.27 6.20
C ALA A 4 -18.13 2.49 5.39
N GLN A 5 -19.26 1.92 5.83
CA GLN A 5 -20.58 2.18 5.22
C GLN A 5 -20.98 3.65 5.36
N ALA A 6 -20.73 4.28 6.52
CA ALA A 6 -21.00 5.70 6.71
C ALA A 6 -20.17 6.57 5.75
N LEU A 7 -18.87 6.28 5.61
CA LEU A 7 -17.99 6.95 4.65
C LEU A 7 -18.46 6.78 3.20
N PHE A 8 -18.91 5.58 2.83
CA PHE A 8 -19.48 5.32 1.51
C PHE A 8 -20.72 6.20 1.27
N ASN A 9 -21.66 6.21 2.22
CA ASN A 9 -22.88 7.01 2.12
C ASN A 9 -22.62 8.52 2.09
N GLN A 10 -21.51 8.97 2.68
CA GLN A 10 -21.06 10.37 2.65
C GLN A 10 -20.30 10.73 1.37
N GLY A 11 -20.02 9.76 0.49
CA GLY A 11 -19.28 9.98 -0.76
C GLY A 11 -17.77 10.02 -0.59
N HIS A 12 -17.24 9.59 0.55
CA HIS A 12 -15.80 9.57 0.87
C HIS A 12 -15.15 8.20 0.65
N LEU A 13 -15.94 7.19 0.27
CA LEU A 13 -15.48 5.85 -0.04
C LEU A 13 -16.21 5.30 -1.27
N ALA A 14 -15.47 4.58 -2.10
CA ALA A 14 -15.95 3.80 -3.22
C ALA A 14 -15.50 2.34 -3.07
N VAL A 15 -16.20 1.43 -3.75
CA VAL A 15 -15.77 0.04 -3.91
C VAL A 15 -15.33 -0.15 -5.35
N VAL A 16 -14.17 -0.76 -5.57
CA VAL A 16 -13.76 -1.25 -6.89
C VAL A 16 -13.94 -2.77 -6.88
N ALA A 17 -14.89 -3.25 -7.67
CA ALA A 17 -15.32 -4.63 -7.63
C ALA A 17 -14.44 -5.54 -8.49
N ASN A 18 -14.14 -6.73 -7.95
CA ASN A 18 -13.52 -7.84 -8.67
C ASN A 18 -12.18 -7.47 -9.33
N VAL A 19 -11.33 -6.81 -8.55
CA VAL A 19 -9.95 -6.47 -8.90
C VAL A 19 -9.07 -7.70 -8.67
N GLY A 20 -8.18 -7.97 -9.62
CA GLY A 20 -7.32 -9.15 -9.61
C GLY A 20 -6.12 -9.01 -10.52
N THR A 21 -5.08 -9.81 -10.27
CA THR A 21 -3.96 -9.93 -11.20
C THR A 21 -4.44 -10.52 -12.52
N LEU A 22 -4.21 -9.79 -13.62
CA LEU A 22 -4.56 -10.22 -14.97
C LEU A 22 -3.39 -9.93 -15.89
N VAL A 23 -3.07 -10.88 -16.77
CA VAL A 23 -2.10 -10.64 -17.86
C VAL A 23 -2.79 -9.90 -19.01
N ALA A 24 -4.06 -10.25 -19.27
CA ALA A 24 -4.99 -9.63 -20.19
C ALA A 24 -6.42 -10.02 -19.79
N PRO A 25 -7.48 -9.37 -20.31
CA PRO A 25 -8.85 -9.82 -20.12
C PRO A 25 -9.00 -11.31 -20.48
N THR A 26 -9.67 -12.09 -19.61
CA THR A 26 -9.76 -13.55 -19.72
C THR A 26 -11.19 -14.01 -19.50
N THR A 27 -11.63 -15.02 -20.25
CA THR A 27 -12.90 -15.70 -20.03
C THR A 27 -12.68 -17.08 -19.42
N ARG A 28 -13.73 -17.65 -18.81
CA ARG A 28 -13.70 -19.03 -18.32
C ARG A 28 -13.38 -20.05 -19.40
N ALA A 29 -13.89 -19.85 -20.61
CA ALA A 29 -13.59 -20.74 -21.74
C ALA A 29 -12.10 -20.70 -22.11
N ASP A 30 -11.51 -19.51 -22.17
CA ASP A 30 -10.08 -19.35 -22.46
C ASP A 30 -9.22 -19.98 -21.36
N TYR A 31 -9.59 -19.77 -20.09
CA TYR A 31 -8.94 -20.36 -18.93
C TYR A 31 -8.89 -21.89 -19.01
N PHE A 32 -10.04 -22.55 -19.21
CA PHE A 32 -10.09 -24.02 -19.26
C PHE A 32 -9.53 -24.62 -20.55
N SER A 33 -9.49 -23.85 -21.64
CA SER A 33 -8.84 -24.30 -22.88
C SER A 33 -7.31 -24.32 -22.78
N GLY A 34 -6.73 -23.68 -21.74
CA GLY A 34 -5.28 -23.52 -21.58
C GLY A 34 -4.66 -22.50 -22.52
N ASN A 35 -5.46 -21.76 -23.29
CA ASN A 35 -4.99 -20.75 -24.24
C ASN A 35 -4.89 -19.35 -23.62
N ALA A 36 -5.55 -19.11 -22.49
CA ALA A 36 -5.46 -17.84 -21.77
C ALA A 36 -4.04 -17.61 -21.23
N ALA A 37 -3.52 -16.39 -21.43
CA ALA A 37 -2.38 -15.92 -20.65
C ALA A 37 -2.91 -15.57 -19.25
N VAL A 38 -2.65 -16.45 -18.28
CA VAL A 38 -2.99 -16.24 -16.87
C VAL A 38 -1.71 -15.97 -16.07
N PRO A 39 -1.81 -15.27 -14.93
CA PRO A 39 -0.67 -15.14 -14.04
C PRO A 39 -0.08 -16.52 -13.69
N PRO A 40 1.25 -16.68 -13.67
CA PRO A 40 1.86 -17.91 -13.20
C PRO A 40 1.59 -18.07 -11.70
N GLN A 41 1.48 -19.31 -11.24
CA GLN A 41 1.31 -19.62 -9.80
C GLN A 41 0.12 -18.90 -9.16
N LEU A 42 -1.00 -18.77 -9.89
CA LEU A 42 -2.26 -18.34 -9.30
C LEU A 42 -2.52 -19.10 -8.00
N PHE A 43 -3.06 -18.38 -7.02
CA PHE A 43 -3.36 -18.88 -5.67
C PHE A 43 -2.14 -19.07 -4.74
N SER A 44 -0.92 -18.74 -5.17
CA SER A 44 0.25 -18.71 -4.27
C SER A 44 0.40 -17.33 -3.61
N HIS A 45 0.48 -17.27 -2.27
CA HIS A 45 0.71 -16.01 -1.55
C HIS A 45 1.98 -15.30 -2.02
N ALA A 46 3.10 -16.04 -2.14
CA ALA A 46 4.39 -15.46 -2.49
C ALA A 46 4.36 -14.82 -3.89
N ASP A 47 3.71 -15.49 -4.84
CA ASP A 47 3.61 -15.02 -6.21
C ASP A 47 2.58 -13.90 -6.33
N GLN A 48 1.34 -14.12 -5.87
CA GLN A 48 0.25 -13.15 -6.03
C GLN A 48 0.47 -11.85 -5.25
N SER A 49 1.11 -11.90 -4.08
CA SER A 49 1.51 -10.69 -3.36
C SER A 49 2.48 -9.84 -4.18
N VAL A 50 3.50 -10.47 -4.77
CA VAL A 50 4.45 -9.77 -5.64
C VAL A 50 3.76 -9.26 -6.89
N GLN A 51 2.97 -10.08 -7.56
CA GLN A 51 2.27 -9.70 -8.80
C GLN A 51 1.29 -8.53 -8.57
N TRP A 52 0.59 -8.49 -7.43
CA TRP A 52 -0.26 -7.37 -7.06
C TRP A 52 0.56 -6.08 -6.81
N GLN A 53 1.65 -6.21 -6.06
CA GLN A 53 2.51 -5.08 -5.71
C GLN A 53 3.34 -4.55 -6.90
N THR A 54 3.66 -5.41 -7.87
CA THR A 54 4.33 -5.04 -9.11
C THR A 54 3.34 -4.59 -10.18
N SER A 55 2.07 -5.00 -10.13
CA SER A 55 1.12 -4.89 -11.25
C SER A 55 1.62 -5.52 -12.55
N VAL A 56 2.58 -6.45 -12.48
CA VAL A 56 3.07 -7.17 -13.65
C VAL A 56 3.10 -8.66 -13.33
N PRO A 57 2.02 -9.38 -13.67
CA PRO A 57 1.90 -10.79 -13.33
C PRO A 57 2.73 -11.72 -14.21
N ASP A 58 3.08 -11.32 -15.43
CA ASP A 58 3.68 -12.19 -16.46
C ASP A 58 5.20 -12.05 -16.63
N GLN A 59 5.86 -11.27 -15.77
CA GLN A 59 7.30 -11.00 -15.88
C GLN A 59 7.98 -11.01 -14.51
N ALA A 60 9.26 -11.38 -14.49
CA ALA A 60 10.09 -11.31 -13.30
C ALA A 60 10.54 -9.86 -13.02
N LEU A 61 9.62 -9.02 -12.59
CA LEU A 61 9.92 -7.65 -12.15
C LEU A 61 10.26 -7.60 -10.66
N ARG A 62 11.26 -6.78 -10.34
CA ARG A 62 11.78 -6.59 -8.98
C ARG A 62 11.35 -5.28 -8.34
N THR A 63 10.62 -4.44 -9.06
CA THR A 63 10.12 -3.14 -8.57
C THR A 63 8.61 -3.17 -8.47
N GLY A 64 8.07 -2.47 -7.48
CA GLY A 64 6.64 -2.25 -7.32
C GLY A 64 6.15 -1.07 -8.13
N TRP A 65 4.85 -1.02 -8.38
CA TRP A 65 4.26 0.10 -9.11
C TRP A 65 4.31 1.41 -8.29
N GLY A 66 4.24 1.33 -6.97
CA GLY A 66 4.44 2.48 -6.07
C GLY A 66 5.85 3.04 -6.16
N GLY A 67 6.87 2.16 -6.15
CA GLY A 67 8.27 2.52 -6.32
C GLY A 67 8.58 3.11 -7.69
N ARG A 68 8.07 2.52 -8.78
CA ARG A 68 8.21 3.11 -10.13
C ARG A 68 7.53 4.47 -10.26
N THR A 69 6.36 4.64 -9.63
CA THR A 69 5.68 5.94 -9.54
C THR A 69 6.54 6.94 -8.76
N ALA A 70 7.12 6.50 -7.65
CA ALA A 70 8.02 7.32 -6.83
C ALA A 70 9.26 7.75 -7.60
N ASP A 71 9.90 6.86 -8.37
CA ASP A 71 11.08 7.18 -9.20
C ASP A 71 10.82 8.37 -10.13
N LEU A 72 9.65 8.40 -10.77
CA LEU A 72 9.28 9.46 -11.72
C LEU A 72 8.85 10.77 -11.03
N LEU A 73 8.31 10.68 -9.82
CA LEU A 73 7.76 11.84 -9.09
C LEU A 73 8.68 12.36 -7.97
N ASN A 74 9.81 11.71 -7.70
CA ASN A 74 10.70 12.06 -6.59
C ASN A 74 11.18 13.52 -6.66
N SER A 75 11.35 14.05 -7.88
CA SER A 75 11.75 15.44 -8.10
C SER A 75 10.76 16.47 -7.54
N LEU A 76 9.48 16.09 -7.35
CA LEU A 76 8.46 16.96 -6.74
C LEU A 76 8.68 17.17 -5.24
N ASN A 77 9.50 16.32 -4.61
CA ASN A 77 9.98 16.46 -3.25
C ASN A 77 11.41 17.02 -3.18
N ALA A 78 11.87 17.75 -4.21
CA ALA A 78 13.19 18.35 -4.22
C ALA A 78 13.48 19.11 -2.91
N GLY A 79 14.54 18.72 -2.21
CA GLY A 79 14.95 19.30 -0.93
C GLY A 79 14.47 18.54 0.30
N SER A 80 13.61 17.53 0.17
CA SER A 80 13.34 16.61 1.27
C SER A 80 14.46 15.56 1.38
N PRO A 81 15.00 15.32 2.58
CA PRO A 81 15.98 14.25 2.79
C PRO A 81 15.31 12.89 3.04
N ILE A 82 14.00 12.85 3.30
CA ILE A 82 13.25 11.61 3.51
C ILE A 82 12.74 11.09 2.18
N SER A 83 12.74 9.78 2.02
CA SER A 83 12.19 9.10 0.85
C SER A 83 10.72 9.45 0.63
N LEU A 84 10.31 9.56 -0.63
CA LEU A 84 8.90 9.69 -1.01
C LEU A 84 8.09 8.46 -0.56
N ALA A 85 8.71 7.28 -0.53
CA ALA A 85 8.08 6.03 -0.11
C ALA A 85 8.46 5.68 1.34
N ILE A 86 7.46 5.43 2.17
CA ILE A 86 7.61 5.26 3.63
C ILE A 86 6.80 4.04 4.07
N SER A 87 7.50 2.96 4.41
CA SER A 87 6.86 1.77 4.94
C SER A 87 6.69 1.89 6.44
N ILE A 88 5.46 1.67 6.92
CA ILE A 88 5.16 1.47 8.35
C ILE A 88 5.19 -0.02 8.70
N ALA A 89 5.08 -0.89 7.69
CA ALA A 89 4.89 -2.33 7.83
C ALA A 89 5.91 -3.10 7.00
N GLY A 90 7.10 -3.29 7.57
CA GLY A 90 8.13 -4.19 7.04
C GLY A 90 8.61 -3.84 5.63
N THR A 91 9.24 -4.80 4.97
CA THR A 91 9.68 -4.68 3.58
C THR A 91 8.59 -5.19 2.64
N ASN A 92 8.30 -4.42 1.61
CA ASN A 92 7.31 -4.76 0.59
C ASN A 92 7.90 -4.49 -0.81
N THR A 93 7.39 -5.18 -1.82
CA THR A 93 7.81 -4.93 -3.23
C THR A 93 7.15 -3.66 -3.76
N PHE A 94 5.94 -3.31 -3.28
CA PHE A 94 5.14 -2.19 -3.77
C PHE A 94 5.91 -0.86 -3.84
N GLU A 95 6.68 -0.55 -2.80
CA GLU A 95 7.44 0.70 -2.68
C GLU A 95 8.84 0.62 -3.29
N VAL A 96 9.30 -0.55 -3.73
CA VAL A 96 10.66 -0.72 -4.28
C VAL A 96 10.73 -0.12 -5.69
N GLY A 97 11.50 0.96 -5.83
CA GLY A 97 11.85 1.57 -7.11
C GLY A 97 13.26 1.18 -7.58
N ASN A 98 13.70 1.74 -8.71
CA ASN A 98 15.09 1.67 -9.16
C ASN A 98 15.95 2.78 -8.54
N LEU A 99 15.34 3.91 -8.17
CA LEU A 99 16.02 5.08 -7.62
C LEU A 99 15.59 5.35 -6.17
N VAL A 100 14.29 5.23 -5.90
CA VAL A 100 13.72 5.45 -4.57
C VAL A 100 13.87 4.20 -3.71
N ILE A 101 14.44 4.38 -2.52
CA ILE A 101 14.55 3.35 -1.49
C ILE A 101 13.54 3.69 -0.39
N PRO A 102 12.66 2.76 0.02
CA PRO A 102 11.67 3.04 1.06
C PRO A 102 12.32 3.37 2.40
N TYR A 103 11.85 4.44 3.05
CA TYR A 103 12.21 4.72 4.43
C TYR A 103 11.36 3.87 5.38
N GLN A 104 12.01 3.24 6.37
CA GLN A 104 11.35 2.33 7.30
C GLN A 104 11.00 3.05 8.59
N LEU A 105 9.72 3.03 8.95
CA LEU A 105 9.16 3.64 10.15
C LEU A 105 8.37 2.58 10.93
N SER A 106 8.30 2.69 12.26
CA SER A 106 7.39 1.86 13.05
C SER A 106 6.09 2.62 13.33
N SER A 107 5.03 1.90 13.72
CA SER A 107 3.79 2.51 14.22
C SER A 107 3.99 3.39 15.46
N SER A 108 5.13 3.27 16.16
CA SER A 108 5.50 4.10 17.31
C SER A 108 6.43 5.28 16.95
N GLY A 109 6.97 5.32 15.73
CA GLY A 109 7.83 6.39 15.23
C GLY A 109 9.13 5.85 14.64
N PRO A 110 10.15 6.72 14.46
CA PRO A 110 11.40 6.33 13.86
C PRO A 110 12.21 5.42 14.80
N ILE A 111 12.93 4.49 14.18
CA ILE A 111 13.63 3.41 14.88
C ILE A 111 15.07 3.85 15.12
N GLY A 112 15.34 4.36 16.32
CA GLY A 112 16.68 4.76 16.74
C GLY A 112 17.54 3.60 17.26
N PHE A 113 18.83 3.84 17.43
CA PHE A 113 19.74 2.87 18.05
C PHE A 113 19.45 2.69 19.55
N ASN A 114 19.43 1.44 20.01
CA ASN A 114 19.26 1.14 21.43
C ASN A 114 20.49 1.61 22.23
N GLY A 115 20.24 2.30 23.35
CA GLY A 115 21.30 2.81 24.22
C GLY A 115 21.95 4.11 23.75
N PHE A 116 21.40 4.79 22.74
CA PHE A 116 21.95 6.04 22.19
C PHE A 116 21.14 7.29 22.55
N SER A 117 20.13 7.17 23.42
CA SER A 117 19.26 8.27 23.85
C SER A 117 18.93 8.23 25.36
N GLY A 118 18.34 9.32 25.86
CA GLY A 118 17.70 9.37 27.20
C GLY A 118 18.62 9.64 28.39
N THR A 119 19.95 9.63 28.24
CA THR A 119 20.91 9.93 29.32
C THR A 119 22.14 10.68 28.79
N THR A 120 22.85 11.41 29.65
CA THR A 120 24.12 12.08 29.29
C THR A 120 25.13 11.11 28.68
N ASN A 121 25.31 9.93 29.27
CA ASN A 121 26.24 8.91 28.77
C ASN A 121 25.81 8.35 27.41
N ALA A 122 24.50 8.22 27.18
CA ALA A 122 23.98 7.80 25.88
C ALA A 122 24.22 8.85 24.80
N ASN A 123 24.04 10.13 25.12
CA ASN A 123 24.30 11.23 24.19
C ASN A 123 25.80 11.34 23.84
N ILE A 124 26.70 11.16 24.81
CA ILE A 124 28.16 11.11 24.55
C ILE A 124 28.52 9.94 23.64
N ARG A 125 27.94 8.76 23.87
CA ARG A 125 28.14 7.57 23.02
C ARG A 125 27.63 7.80 21.59
N LEU A 126 26.49 8.47 21.43
CA LEU A 126 25.99 8.86 20.10
C LEU A 126 26.94 9.81 19.39
N GLN A 127 27.45 10.81 20.08
CA GLN A 127 28.41 11.73 19.48
C GLN A 127 29.69 11.01 19.05
N ALA A 128 30.27 10.18 19.93
CA ALA A 128 31.47 9.41 19.59
C ALA A 128 31.24 8.46 18.40
N PHE A 129 30.05 7.88 18.28
CA PHE A 129 29.69 7.06 17.13
C PHE A 129 29.55 7.88 15.85
N LYS A 130 28.89 9.05 15.90
CA LYS A 130 28.83 10.00 14.78
C LYS A 130 30.23 10.42 14.33
N ASP A 131 31.13 10.68 15.27
CA ASP A 131 32.53 11.06 14.98
C ASP A 131 33.31 9.91 14.31
N LEU A 132 33.07 8.65 14.70
CA LEU A 132 33.68 7.48 14.07
C LEU A 132 33.20 7.30 12.62
N LEU A 133 31.91 7.48 12.37
CA LEU A 133 31.33 7.39 11.02
C LEU A 133 31.91 8.47 10.10
N ALA A 134 32.18 9.67 10.64
CA ALA A 134 32.71 10.81 9.89
C ALA A 134 34.22 10.72 9.58
N GLN A 135 34.94 9.69 10.06
CA GLN A 135 36.34 9.50 9.72
C GLN A 135 36.52 9.17 8.23
N PRO A 136 37.63 9.56 7.60
CA PRO A 136 37.93 9.11 6.24
C PRO A 136 38.08 7.60 6.18
N HIS A 137 37.30 6.93 5.33
CA HIS A 137 37.43 5.50 5.07
C HIS A 137 38.08 5.25 3.73
N HIS A 138 39.14 4.43 3.69
CA HIS A 138 39.81 4.09 2.44
C HIS A 138 39.10 2.97 1.67
N ASN A 139 38.33 2.12 2.36
CA ASN A 139 37.55 1.06 1.75
C ASN A 139 36.17 1.57 1.34
N LEU A 140 35.76 1.32 0.09
CA LEU A 140 34.47 1.76 -0.44
C LEU A 140 33.27 1.18 0.32
N PHE A 141 33.36 -0.05 0.83
CA PHE A 141 32.30 -0.66 1.63
C PHE A 141 32.21 -0.04 3.02
N GLU A 142 33.35 0.31 3.64
CA GLU A 142 33.37 1.03 4.92
C GLU A 142 32.76 2.43 4.76
N GLN A 143 33.13 3.15 3.71
CA GLN A 143 32.54 4.46 3.40
C GLN A 143 31.03 4.34 3.15
N ALA A 144 30.59 3.39 2.31
CA ALA A 144 29.17 3.21 2.02
C ALA A 144 28.36 2.80 3.26
N TYR A 145 28.93 1.97 4.14
CA TYR A 145 28.34 1.64 5.44
C TYR A 145 28.24 2.87 6.32
N ALA A 146 29.33 3.63 6.46
CA ALA A 146 29.37 4.84 7.27
C ALA A 146 28.34 5.88 6.80
N ASP A 147 28.26 6.12 5.49
CA ASP A 147 27.29 7.03 4.88
C ASP A 147 25.84 6.58 5.12
N THR A 148 25.58 5.28 5.01
CA THR A 148 24.23 4.72 5.22
C THR A 148 23.79 4.87 6.67
N VAL A 149 24.67 4.55 7.62
CA VAL A 149 24.38 4.69 9.04
C VAL A 149 24.23 6.17 9.43
N ALA A 150 25.11 7.05 8.92
CA ALA A 150 25.03 8.48 9.19
C ALA A 150 23.71 9.08 8.69
N ARG A 151 23.28 8.71 7.47
CA ARG A 151 21.95 9.09 6.94
C ARG A 151 20.82 8.57 7.81
N ALA A 152 20.84 7.30 8.21
CA ALA A 152 19.79 6.73 9.06
C ALA A 152 19.64 7.48 10.41
N ILE A 153 20.75 7.90 11.03
CA ILE A 153 20.69 8.72 12.25
C ILE A 153 20.09 10.09 11.97
N ALA A 154 20.53 10.76 10.90
CA ALA A 154 20.02 12.07 10.52
C ALA A 154 18.51 12.04 10.20
N ASP A 155 18.07 11.04 9.46
CA ASP A 155 16.66 10.84 9.10
C ASP A 155 15.82 10.57 10.34
N ASN A 156 16.30 9.73 11.27
CA ASN A 156 15.64 9.49 12.57
C ASN A 156 15.46 10.79 13.38
N ASP A 157 16.51 11.59 13.49
CA ASP A 157 16.49 12.86 14.24
C ASP A 157 15.51 13.86 13.58
N LEU A 158 15.51 13.93 12.25
CA LEU A 158 14.62 14.79 11.48
C LEU A 158 13.16 14.38 11.62
N VAL A 159 12.85 13.09 11.42
CA VAL A 159 11.48 12.56 11.54
C VAL A 159 10.97 12.73 12.96
N THR A 160 11.79 12.41 13.98
CA THR A 160 11.45 12.64 15.39
C THR A 160 11.05 14.10 15.64
N THR A 161 11.86 15.03 15.12
CA THR A 161 11.60 16.47 15.26
C THR A 161 10.31 16.88 14.55
N ALA A 162 10.12 16.42 13.30
CA ALA A 162 8.94 16.73 12.50
C ALA A 162 7.64 16.24 13.15
N LEU A 163 7.70 15.09 13.83
CA LEU A 163 6.56 14.48 14.51
C LEU A 163 6.27 15.04 15.92
N SER A 164 7.23 15.73 16.54
CA SER A 164 7.09 16.22 17.92
C SER A 164 5.98 17.26 18.12
N GLY A 165 5.69 18.05 17.08
CA GLY A 165 4.65 19.08 17.09
C GLY A 165 3.29 18.62 16.53
N VAL A 166 3.18 17.36 16.10
CA VAL A 166 1.96 16.85 15.46
C VAL A 166 1.09 16.16 16.50
N ALA A 167 0.07 16.87 16.96
CA ALA A 167 -0.96 16.36 17.84
C ALA A 167 -2.27 16.16 17.04
N LEU A 168 -2.83 14.96 17.11
CA LEU A 168 -4.13 14.62 16.52
C LEU A 168 -5.16 14.47 17.65
N GLN A 169 -6.35 15.03 17.44
CA GLN A 169 -7.52 14.83 18.30
C GLN A 169 -8.32 13.60 17.87
N SER A 170 -8.22 13.22 16.60
CA SER A 170 -8.81 12.01 16.05
C SER A 170 -8.35 10.77 16.82
N ILE A 171 -9.31 9.96 17.29
CA ILE A 171 -9.05 8.77 18.11
C ILE A 171 -8.91 7.55 17.21
N PHE A 172 -7.76 6.88 17.28
CA PHE A 172 -7.50 5.64 16.55
C PHE A 172 -7.78 4.41 17.42
N PRO A 173 -8.35 3.33 16.84
CA PRO A 173 -8.51 2.08 17.56
C PRO A 173 -7.13 1.51 17.95
N GLN A 174 -7.02 0.97 19.16
CA GLN A 174 -5.78 0.33 19.67
C GLN A 174 -5.59 -1.06 19.07
N THR A 175 -5.40 -1.07 17.76
CA THR A 175 -5.24 -2.23 16.88
C THR A 175 -3.97 -2.04 16.06
N ASP A 176 -3.47 -3.08 15.41
CA ASP A 176 -2.22 -2.98 14.66
C ASP A 176 -2.35 -1.98 13.51
N LEU A 177 -3.38 -2.13 12.67
CA LEU A 177 -3.66 -1.20 11.56
C LEU A 177 -3.98 0.21 12.06
N GLY A 178 -4.74 0.33 13.16
CA GLY A 178 -5.05 1.62 13.78
C GLY A 178 -3.80 2.40 14.20
N ASN A 179 -2.82 1.72 14.79
CA ASN A 179 -1.55 2.33 15.19
C ASN A 179 -0.70 2.71 13.96
N GLN A 180 -0.67 1.86 12.93
CA GLN A 180 0.03 2.18 11.68
C GLN A 180 -0.56 3.43 11.00
N LEU A 181 -1.89 3.50 10.84
CA LEU A 181 -2.57 4.65 10.22
C LEU A 181 -2.47 5.92 11.08
N SER A 182 -2.42 5.80 12.41
CA SER A 182 -2.11 6.93 13.29
C SER A 182 -0.73 7.51 12.98
N MET A 183 0.29 6.66 12.79
CA MET A 183 1.62 7.10 12.39
C MET A 183 1.62 7.77 11.02
N VAL A 184 0.92 7.20 10.03
CA VAL A 184 0.77 7.83 8.70
C VAL A 184 0.15 9.22 8.82
N ALA A 185 -0.92 9.36 9.60
CA ALA A 185 -1.57 10.66 9.81
C ALA A 185 -0.60 11.67 10.46
N ARG A 186 0.22 11.23 11.42
CA ARG A 186 1.25 12.09 12.02
C ARG A 186 2.35 12.49 11.03
N MET A 187 2.81 11.56 10.17
CA MET A 187 3.75 11.87 9.08
C MET A 187 3.17 12.89 8.11
N ILE A 188 1.91 12.73 7.71
CA ILE A 188 1.18 13.71 6.91
C ILE A 188 1.13 15.06 7.63
N GLY A 189 0.81 15.09 8.93
CA GLY A 189 0.81 16.33 9.73
C GLY A 189 2.18 17.02 9.79
N GLY A 190 3.27 16.25 9.83
CA GLY A 190 4.65 16.74 9.87
C GLY A 190 5.26 17.10 8.52
N ARG A 191 4.56 16.85 7.40
CA ARG A 191 5.07 16.95 6.02
C ARG A 191 5.79 18.27 5.70
N SER A 192 5.31 19.39 6.22
CA SER A 192 5.93 20.71 5.98
C SER A 192 7.33 20.81 6.59
N ASN A 193 7.53 20.22 7.77
CA ASN A 193 8.86 20.16 8.42
C ASN A 193 9.81 19.20 7.69
N LEU A 194 9.26 18.26 6.91
CA LEU A 194 9.99 17.32 6.08
C LEU A 194 10.18 17.82 4.64
N SER A 195 9.66 18.99 4.26
CA SER A 195 9.61 19.46 2.86
C SER A 195 8.96 18.45 1.90
N MET A 196 8.03 17.65 2.40
CA MET A 196 7.32 16.61 1.65
C MET A 196 6.07 17.17 0.97
N ARG A 197 5.96 17.00 -0.35
CA ARG A 197 4.78 17.33 -1.16
C ARG A 197 4.02 16.09 -1.62
N ARG A 198 4.71 14.97 -1.80
CA ARG A 198 4.18 13.67 -2.22
C ARG A 198 4.70 12.61 -1.26
N GLN A 199 3.83 11.72 -0.81
CA GLN A 199 4.21 10.63 0.08
C GLN A 199 3.41 9.39 -0.32
N ILE A 200 4.07 8.26 -0.41
CA ILE A 200 3.48 6.93 -0.53
C ILE A 200 3.76 6.21 0.78
N PHE A 201 2.72 5.62 1.36
CA PHE A 201 2.84 4.89 2.61
C PHE A 201 2.40 3.45 2.40
N PHE A 202 3.13 2.52 3.01
CA PHE A 202 2.72 1.13 3.11
C PHE A 202 2.32 0.76 4.55
N CYS A 203 1.11 0.22 4.67
CA CYS A 203 0.59 -0.40 5.88
C CYS A 203 0.12 -1.81 5.54
N SER A 204 0.14 -2.72 6.51
CA SER A 204 -0.37 -4.08 6.32
C SER A 204 -1.25 -4.49 7.49
N VAL A 205 -2.20 -5.39 7.21
CA VAL A 205 -2.98 -6.09 8.23
C VAL A 205 -3.07 -7.55 7.80
N ASP A 206 -2.59 -8.45 8.64
CA ASP A 206 -2.56 -9.88 8.37
C ASP A 206 -3.82 -10.59 8.89
N GLY A 207 -3.91 -11.91 8.71
CA GLY A 207 -4.96 -12.74 9.29
C GLY A 207 -6.15 -13.04 8.38
N TYR A 208 -6.19 -12.47 7.17
CA TYR A 208 -7.27 -12.72 6.19
C TYR A 208 -7.16 -14.09 5.47
N ASP A 209 -6.08 -14.84 5.68
CA ASP A 209 -5.92 -16.22 5.15
C ASP A 209 -6.65 -17.26 6.02
N THR A 210 -7.98 -17.12 6.10
CA THR A 210 -8.83 -17.93 6.99
C THR A 210 -9.19 -19.29 6.37
N HIS A 211 -8.24 -20.24 6.45
CA HIS A 211 -8.51 -21.68 6.21
C HIS A 211 -9.33 -22.35 7.33
N GLY A 212 -9.50 -21.63 8.44
CA GLY A 212 -10.37 -21.93 9.57
C GLY A 212 -10.98 -20.65 10.11
N ASP A 213 -12.07 -20.76 10.88
CA ASP A 213 -12.72 -19.63 11.59
C ASP A 213 -13.05 -18.42 10.67
N GLN A 214 -13.49 -18.70 9.43
CA GLN A 214 -13.80 -17.66 8.44
C GLN A 214 -14.74 -16.59 8.99
N LEU A 215 -15.84 -17.00 9.64
CA LEU A 215 -16.89 -16.07 10.03
C LEU A 215 -16.43 -15.13 11.15
N SER A 216 -15.87 -15.67 12.24
CA SER A 216 -15.49 -14.88 13.40
C SER A 216 -14.19 -14.11 13.15
N GLY A 217 -13.17 -14.79 12.60
CA GLY A 217 -11.88 -14.18 12.27
C GLY A 217 -12.03 -13.01 11.31
N GLN A 218 -12.73 -13.22 10.18
CA GLN A 218 -12.96 -12.14 9.21
C GLN A 218 -13.83 -11.02 9.79
N ALA A 219 -14.85 -11.32 10.60
CA ALA A 219 -15.67 -10.29 11.23
C ALA A 219 -14.84 -9.34 12.12
N ASN A 220 -13.87 -9.88 12.87
CA ASN A 220 -12.96 -9.07 13.68
C ASN A 220 -12.04 -8.21 12.82
N LEU A 221 -11.44 -8.80 11.77
CA LEU A 221 -10.55 -8.09 10.86
C LEU A 221 -11.26 -6.96 10.09
N LEU A 222 -12.47 -7.21 9.62
CA LEU A 222 -13.30 -6.19 8.96
C LEU A 222 -13.76 -5.10 9.96
N THR A 223 -13.89 -5.43 11.24
CA THR A 223 -14.18 -4.42 12.29
C THR A 223 -12.98 -3.51 12.50
N GLU A 224 -11.77 -4.08 12.63
CA GLU A 224 -10.51 -3.31 12.70
C GLU A 224 -10.36 -2.41 11.46
N LEU A 225 -10.51 -2.96 10.25
CA LEU A 225 -10.42 -2.20 9.00
C LEU A 225 -11.41 -1.03 8.97
N SER A 226 -12.67 -1.27 9.33
CA SER A 226 -13.73 -0.26 9.33
C SER A 226 -13.40 0.90 10.28
N GLN A 227 -12.99 0.59 11.51
CA GLN A 227 -12.65 1.58 12.53
C GLN A 227 -11.37 2.36 12.17
N ALA A 228 -10.35 1.67 11.67
CA ALA A 228 -9.07 2.25 11.32
C ALA A 228 -9.20 3.22 10.12
N LEU A 229 -9.95 2.83 9.08
CA LEU A 229 -10.24 3.71 7.93
C LEU A 229 -10.97 4.99 8.36
N ASN A 230 -11.98 4.86 9.23
CA ASN A 230 -12.73 6.01 9.72
C ASN A 230 -11.89 6.97 10.57
N ALA A 231 -11.06 6.42 11.48
CA ALA A 231 -10.13 7.23 12.26
C ALA A 231 -9.12 7.95 11.36
N PHE A 232 -8.58 7.26 10.35
CA PHE A 232 -7.64 7.85 9.41
C PHE A 232 -8.27 8.96 8.57
N TYR A 233 -9.47 8.73 8.00
CA TYR A 233 -10.18 9.77 7.25
C TYR A 233 -10.45 11.00 8.14
N SER A 234 -10.91 10.78 9.37
CA SER A 234 -11.14 11.86 10.35
C SER A 234 -9.87 12.68 10.60
N ALA A 235 -8.71 12.01 10.74
CA ALA A 235 -7.43 12.70 10.92
C ALA A 235 -7.02 13.49 9.67
N THR A 236 -7.27 12.98 8.46
CA THR A 236 -7.00 13.77 7.23
C THR A 236 -7.89 15.00 7.11
N ALA A 237 -9.15 14.92 7.57
CA ALA A 237 -10.07 16.05 7.63
C ALA A 237 -9.63 17.07 8.70
N GLU A 238 -9.24 16.60 9.90
CA GLU A 238 -8.66 17.41 10.97
C GLU A 238 -7.42 18.18 10.50
N LEU A 239 -6.54 17.52 9.75
CA LEU A 239 -5.33 18.11 9.17
C LEU A 239 -5.60 19.03 7.95
N GLY A 240 -6.84 19.13 7.49
CA GLY A 240 -7.24 19.94 6.34
C GLY A 240 -6.73 19.43 4.99
N VAL A 241 -6.46 18.12 4.88
CA VAL A 241 -5.85 17.49 3.69
C VAL A 241 -6.64 16.33 3.12
N ALA A 242 -7.90 16.13 3.53
CA ALA A 242 -8.73 15.04 3.02
C ALA A 242 -8.73 14.94 1.47
N GLN A 243 -8.78 16.08 0.76
CA GLN A 243 -8.76 16.11 -0.72
C GLN A 243 -7.41 15.73 -1.34
N GLN A 244 -6.35 15.64 -0.54
CA GLN A 244 -4.97 15.37 -0.96
C GLN A 244 -4.51 13.97 -0.54
N VAL A 245 -5.40 13.16 0.04
CA VAL A 245 -5.10 11.82 0.54
C VAL A 245 -6.09 10.82 -0.05
N THR A 246 -5.55 9.77 -0.67
CA THR A 246 -6.28 8.58 -1.10
C THR A 246 -5.70 7.37 -0.39
N THR A 247 -6.54 6.67 0.35
CA THR A 247 -6.27 5.38 0.96
C THR A 247 -6.96 4.31 0.15
N PHE A 248 -6.30 3.18 -0.05
CA PHE A 248 -6.87 2.08 -0.81
C PHE A 248 -6.46 0.74 -0.21
N THR A 249 -7.30 -0.28 -0.39
CA THR A 249 -6.96 -1.65 0.00
C THR A 249 -6.33 -2.41 -1.17
N ALA A 250 -5.50 -3.39 -0.81
CA ALA A 250 -4.85 -4.31 -1.72
C ALA A 250 -4.80 -5.69 -1.05
N SER A 251 -4.98 -6.74 -1.83
CA SER A 251 -4.86 -8.12 -1.37
C SER A 251 -4.36 -8.96 -2.54
N ASP A 252 -3.51 -9.94 -2.26
CA ASP A 252 -3.02 -10.91 -3.23
C ASP A 252 -4.15 -11.63 -4.00
N PHE A 253 -5.23 -12.00 -3.32
CA PHE A 253 -6.43 -12.60 -3.90
C PHE A 253 -7.70 -12.48 -3.05
N GLY A 254 -8.82 -12.95 -3.58
CA GLY A 254 -10.08 -13.18 -2.85
C GLY A 254 -10.09 -14.49 -2.05
N ARG A 255 -11.24 -14.86 -1.47
CA ARG A 255 -11.49 -16.20 -0.91
C ARG A 255 -12.46 -16.97 -1.78
N THR A 256 -12.38 -18.30 -1.79
CA THR A 256 -13.38 -19.14 -2.47
C THR A 256 -14.78 -18.88 -1.93
N PHE A 257 -15.76 -18.92 -2.82
CA PHE A 257 -17.16 -18.83 -2.42
C PHE A 257 -17.61 -20.08 -1.66
N LEU A 258 -17.09 -21.26 -2.05
CA LEU A 258 -17.31 -22.49 -1.32
C LEU A 258 -16.42 -22.58 -0.08
N THR A 259 -16.95 -23.20 0.97
CA THR A 259 -16.19 -23.55 2.17
C THR A 259 -15.32 -24.77 1.94
N ASN A 260 -14.13 -24.79 2.54
CA ASN A 260 -13.28 -25.98 2.63
C ASN A 260 -13.61 -26.86 3.86
N GLY A 261 -14.73 -26.58 4.53
CA GLY A 261 -15.23 -27.30 5.70
C GLY A 261 -14.98 -26.60 7.03
N SER A 262 -13.86 -25.87 7.18
CA SER A 262 -13.55 -25.10 8.40
C SER A 262 -13.35 -23.60 8.13
N GLY A 263 -13.10 -23.22 6.89
CA GLY A 263 -12.98 -21.85 6.42
C GLY A 263 -13.22 -21.78 4.91
N SER A 264 -12.32 -21.10 4.20
CA SER A 264 -12.31 -21.00 2.74
C SER A 264 -10.91 -21.27 2.20
N ASP A 265 -10.77 -21.45 0.88
CA ASP A 265 -9.48 -21.53 0.19
C ASP A 265 -9.19 -20.23 -0.58
N HIS A 266 -8.06 -20.20 -1.29
CA HIS A 266 -7.60 -19.04 -2.03
C HIS A 266 -8.46 -18.79 -3.28
N GLY A 267 -8.95 -17.56 -3.42
CA GLY A 267 -9.72 -17.06 -4.56
C GLY A 267 -8.85 -16.41 -5.64
N TRP A 268 -9.45 -15.60 -6.51
CA TRP A 268 -8.70 -14.79 -7.48
C TRP A 268 -9.09 -13.31 -7.39
N GLY A 269 -10.19 -12.90 -8.02
CA GLY A 269 -10.71 -11.54 -7.92
C GLY A 269 -11.23 -11.22 -6.52
N ASN A 270 -11.03 -9.98 -6.07
CA ASN A 270 -11.50 -9.47 -4.78
C ASN A 270 -12.08 -8.06 -4.93
N HIS A 271 -12.83 -7.59 -3.94
CA HIS A 271 -13.37 -6.23 -3.90
C HIS A 271 -12.47 -5.34 -3.05
N GLN A 272 -12.07 -4.19 -3.59
CA GLN A 272 -11.19 -3.25 -2.91
C GLN A 272 -11.95 -1.98 -2.51
N LEU A 273 -11.57 -1.37 -1.40
CA LEU A 273 -12.09 -0.09 -0.93
C LEU A 273 -11.10 1.01 -1.31
N VAL A 274 -11.62 2.13 -1.81
CA VAL A 274 -10.85 3.36 -2.03
C VAL A 274 -11.53 4.48 -1.26
N MET A 275 -10.79 5.18 -0.43
CA MET A 275 -11.29 6.18 0.51
C MET A 275 -10.44 7.45 0.43
N GLY A 276 -11.08 8.61 0.45
CA GLY A 276 -10.37 9.88 0.39
C GLY A 276 -11.28 11.00 -0.06
N GLY A 277 -10.80 12.23 0.09
CA GLY A 277 -11.56 13.40 -0.30
C GLY A 277 -11.67 13.58 -1.82
N GLY A 278 -10.66 13.14 -2.57
CA GLY A 278 -10.66 13.12 -4.03
C GLY A 278 -11.40 11.91 -4.64
N VAL A 279 -11.92 11.01 -3.81
CA VAL A 279 -12.66 9.83 -4.30
C VAL A 279 -14.04 10.25 -4.77
N VAL A 280 -14.40 9.82 -5.98
CA VAL A 280 -15.76 9.92 -6.49
C VAL A 280 -16.58 8.78 -5.86
N GLY A 281 -16.91 8.96 -4.58
CA GLY A 281 -17.48 7.93 -3.70
C GLY A 281 -18.97 7.68 -3.88
N ALA A 282 -19.54 6.91 -2.95
CA ALA A 282 -20.93 6.41 -2.99
C ALA A 282 -21.23 5.59 -4.27
N ARG A 283 -20.20 4.94 -4.82
CA ARG A 283 -20.24 4.23 -6.10
C ARG A 283 -19.46 2.94 -6.04
N ILE A 284 -19.87 2.03 -6.90
CA ILE A 284 -19.17 0.78 -7.18
C ILE A 284 -18.62 0.90 -8.61
N TYR A 285 -17.31 0.75 -8.75
CA TYR A 285 -16.60 0.68 -10.03
C TYR A 285 -16.26 -0.77 -10.35
N GLY A 286 -15.94 -1.07 -11.60
CA GLY A 286 -15.75 -2.45 -12.06
C GLY A 286 -17.06 -3.22 -12.13
N THR A 287 -16.97 -4.54 -12.26
CA THR A 287 -18.14 -5.43 -12.40
C THR A 287 -18.05 -6.56 -11.37
N PHE A 288 -19.08 -6.70 -10.53
CA PHE A 288 -19.20 -7.85 -9.64
C PHE A 288 -19.23 -9.15 -10.45
N PRO A 289 -18.56 -10.22 -10.01
CA PRO A 289 -18.67 -11.50 -10.68
C PRO A 289 -20.07 -12.08 -10.46
N THR A 290 -20.47 -12.96 -11.36
CA THR A 290 -21.65 -13.81 -11.16
C THR A 290 -21.35 -14.76 -10.00
N LEU A 291 -22.00 -14.54 -8.84
CA LEU A 291 -21.84 -15.38 -7.64
C LEU A 291 -22.56 -16.72 -7.78
N ALA A 292 -22.11 -17.54 -8.74
CA ALA A 292 -22.64 -18.85 -9.03
C ALA A 292 -21.49 -19.83 -9.30
N VAL A 293 -21.43 -20.91 -8.52
CA VAL A 293 -20.49 -22.01 -8.76
C VAL A 293 -20.73 -22.58 -10.15
N ASP A 294 -19.64 -22.86 -10.88
CA ASP A 294 -19.65 -23.24 -12.30
C ASP A 294 -20.29 -22.20 -13.25
N GLY A 295 -20.50 -20.99 -12.75
CA GLY A 295 -20.97 -19.84 -13.50
C GLY A 295 -19.94 -19.33 -14.52
N PRO A 296 -20.31 -18.30 -15.30
CA PRO A 296 -19.47 -17.79 -16.39
C PRO A 296 -18.13 -17.21 -15.93
N ASP A 297 -18.04 -16.79 -14.66
CA ASP A 297 -16.85 -16.16 -14.08
C ASP A 297 -16.06 -17.10 -13.16
N ASP A 298 -16.42 -18.39 -13.07
CA ASP A 298 -15.81 -19.33 -12.12
C ASP A 298 -14.69 -20.17 -12.73
N THR A 299 -13.48 -20.14 -12.16
CA THR A 299 -12.43 -21.12 -12.48
C THR A 299 -12.52 -22.41 -11.65
N GLY A 300 -13.53 -22.51 -10.77
CA GLY A 300 -13.81 -23.62 -9.87
C GLY A 300 -13.88 -23.15 -8.41
N GLU A 301 -14.79 -23.74 -7.63
CA GLU A 301 -14.99 -23.45 -6.18
C GLU A 301 -15.43 -22.01 -5.86
N GLY A 302 -15.88 -21.27 -6.87
CA GLY A 302 -16.15 -19.83 -6.75
C GLY A 302 -14.87 -19.00 -6.69
N ARG A 303 -13.87 -19.39 -7.46
CA ARG A 303 -12.67 -18.58 -7.74
C ARG A 303 -12.99 -17.68 -8.92
N TRP A 304 -13.42 -16.46 -8.61
CA TRP A 304 -13.92 -15.53 -9.63
C TRP A 304 -12.80 -14.94 -10.48
N ILE A 305 -12.92 -15.07 -11.79
CA ILE A 305 -12.05 -14.39 -12.76
C ILE A 305 -12.24 -12.88 -12.55
N PRO A 306 -11.15 -12.12 -12.35
CA PRO A 306 -11.23 -10.68 -12.18
C PRO A 306 -11.81 -10.01 -13.42
N THR A 307 -12.67 -9.02 -13.21
CA THR A 307 -13.19 -8.16 -14.30
C THR A 307 -12.41 -6.86 -14.43
N THR A 308 -11.63 -6.53 -13.39
CA THR A 308 -10.80 -5.33 -13.31
C THR A 308 -9.37 -5.75 -13.00
N ALA A 309 -8.40 -5.27 -13.78
CA ALA A 309 -6.99 -5.58 -13.53
C ALA A 309 -6.42 -4.71 -12.39
N VAL A 310 -5.39 -5.22 -11.70
CA VAL A 310 -4.54 -4.42 -10.82
C VAL A 310 -3.98 -3.20 -11.55
N ASP A 311 -3.63 -3.35 -12.84
CA ASP A 311 -3.15 -2.28 -13.71
C ASP A 311 -4.15 -1.12 -13.79
N GLU A 312 -5.41 -1.37 -14.13
CA GLU A 312 -6.45 -0.34 -14.26
C GLU A 312 -6.76 0.33 -12.91
N TYR A 313 -6.79 -0.47 -11.84
CA TYR A 313 -6.97 0.01 -10.47
C TYR A 313 -5.84 0.95 -10.05
N SER A 314 -4.59 0.51 -10.26
CA SER A 314 -3.39 1.22 -9.79
C SER A 314 -3.05 2.43 -10.67
N ALA A 315 -3.29 2.34 -11.99
CA ALA A 315 -3.09 3.44 -12.93
C ALA A 315 -4.00 4.63 -12.61
N THR A 316 -5.25 4.38 -12.19
CA THR A 316 -6.16 5.44 -11.74
C THR A 316 -5.56 6.22 -10.57
N MET A 317 -5.00 5.52 -9.58
CA MET A 317 -4.36 6.14 -8.40
C MET A 317 -3.04 6.83 -8.74
N ALA A 318 -2.21 6.24 -9.58
CA ALA A 318 -0.95 6.84 -10.01
C ALA A 318 -1.18 8.14 -10.80
N SER A 319 -2.19 8.16 -11.67
CA SER A 319 -2.59 9.35 -12.44
C SER A 319 -3.05 10.48 -11.51
N TRP A 320 -3.93 10.19 -10.55
CA TRP A 320 -4.34 11.16 -9.52
C TRP A 320 -3.16 11.63 -8.67
N PHE A 321 -2.24 10.72 -8.36
CA PHE A 321 -1.01 11.04 -7.64
C PHE A 321 -0.03 11.88 -8.49
N GLY A 322 -0.33 12.17 -9.75
CA GLY A 322 0.38 13.11 -10.61
C GLY A 322 1.34 12.49 -11.62
N LEU A 323 1.25 11.17 -11.87
CA LEU A 323 1.92 10.52 -12.99
C LEU A 323 1.30 10.99 -14.31
N ALA A 324 2.12 11.31 -15.31
CA ALA A 324 1.61 11.68 -16.63
C ALA A 324 1.11 10.45 -17.39
N ASP A 325 0.07 10.61 -18.22
CA ASP A 325 -0.48 9.52 -19.03
C ASP A 325 0.57 8.87 -19.94
N SER A 326 1.54 9.65 -20.43
CA SER A 326 2.66 9.15 -21.25
C SER A 326 3.60 8.20 -20.49
N ASP A 327 3.62 8.28 -19.16
CA ASP A 327 4.46 7.47 -18.29
C ASP A 327 3.72 6.22 -17.77
N LEU A 328 2.41 6.11 -17.99
CA LEU A 328 1.63 4.94 -17.57
C LEU A 328 2.22 3.62 -18.05
N PRO A 329 2.67 3.44 -19.32
CA PRO A 329 3.28 2.19 -19.75
C PRO A 329 4.63 1.88 -19.07
N THR A 330 5.33 2.89 -18.55
CA THR A 330 6.58 2.69 -17.78
C THR A 330 6.28 2.13 -16.40
N VAL A 331 5.21 2.62 -15.75
CA VAL A 331 4.79 2.14 -14.43
C VAL A 331 3.95 0.86 -14.53
N PHE A 332 3.12 0.72 -15.55
CA PHE A 332 2.19 -0.39 -15.77
C PHE A 332 2.40 -0.96 -17.20
N PRO A 333 3.41 -1.81 -17.41
CA PRO A 333 3.75 -2.34 -18.74
C PRO A 333 2.60 -3.03 -19.48
N ASN A 334 1.63 -3.59 -18.75
CA ASN A 334 0.49 -4.31 -19.32
C ASN A 334 -0.74 -3.42 -19.52
N ILE A 335 -0.72 -2.14 -19.14
CA ILE A 335 -1.89 -1.26 -19.16
C ILE A 335 -2.55 -1.15 -20.55
N GLY A 336 -1.75 -1.22 -21.62
CA GLY A 336 -2.25 -1.17 -23.00
C GLY A 336 -3.02 -2.41 -23.44
N ARG A 337 -3.08 -3.46 -22.62
CA ARG A 337 -3.88 -4.68 -22.87
C ARG A 337 -5.32 -4.55 -22.38
N PHE A 338 -5.63 -3.48 -21.64
CA PHE A 338 -6.93 -3.23 -21.05
C PHE A 338 -7.60 -2.03 -21.71
N ALA A 339 -8.92 -2.10 -21.87
CA ALA A 339 -9.66 -1.08 -22.61
C ALA A 339 -9.77 0.26 -21.87
N GLN A 340 -9.68 0.24 -20.53
CA GLN A 340 -9.89 1.42 -19.67
C GLN A 340 -8.75 1.58 -18.65
N PRO A 341 -7.61 2.18 -19.05
CA PRO A 341 -6.48 2.42 -18.15
C PRO A 341 -6.81 3.18 -16.87
N ASN A 342 -7.80 4.07 -16.93
CA ASN A 342 -8.25 4.87 -15.79
C ASN A 342 -9.75 4.64 -15.58
N LEU A 343 -10.10 4.15 -14.40
CA LEU A 343 -11.46 3.76 -14.02
C LEU A 343 -12.30 4.94 -13.52
N GLY A 344 -11.71 6.12 -13.34
CA GLY A 344 -12.42 7.36 -13.05
C GLY A 344 -12.96 7.48 -11.62
N PHE A 345 -12.45 6.69 -10.68
CA PHE A 345 -12.88 6.74 -9.27
C PHE A 345 -12.19 7.84 -8.44
N LEU A 346 -11.31 8.63 -9.05
CA LEU A 346 -10.63 9.80 -8.45
C LEU A 346 -10.84 11.06 -9.31
N ALA A 347 -10.99 12.20 -8.63
CA ALA A 347 -11.15 13.54 -9.20
C ALA A 347 -10.04 14.50 -8.77
#